data_AF-A0A1F5ARI1-F1
#
_entry.id   AF-A0A1F5ARI1-F1
#
_cell.length_a   1.000
_cell.length_b   1.000
_cell.length_c   1.000
_cell.angle_alpha   90.00
_cell.angle_beta   90.00
_cell.angle_gamma   90.00
#
_symmetry.space_group_name_H-M   'P 1'
#
loop_
_entity.id
_entity.type
_entity.pdbx_description
1 polymer ?
#
loop_
_entity_poly.entity_id
_entity_poly.type
_entity_poly.pdbx_seq_one_letter_code
_entity_poly.pdbx_strand_id
1 'polypeptide(L)'
;MRQSIFHFLDIIRTYSKVPGKKPEFNNPFALKKGTTVSEMARAVHKDFVEKFKYARVWRKDSLYQGQSVNRDFVLEDGDVVELHI
;
A
#
# COMPACT_ATOMS: atom_id res chain seq x y z
N MET A 1 7.69 -1.18 -24.51
CA MET A 1 6.24 -1.18 -24.86
C MET A 1 5.28 -1.49 -23.70
N ARG A 2 5.67 -2.16 -22.59
CA ARG A 2 4.72 -2.48 -21.50
C ARG A 2 4.49 -1.39 -20.44
N GLN A 3 5.35 -0.36 -20.34
CA GLN A 3 5.21 0.69 -19.32
C GLN A 3 4.16 1.77 -19.65
N SER A 4 3.81 1.95 -20.92
CA SER A 4 2.94 3.04 -21.39
C SER A 4 1.46 2.80 -21.09
N ILE A 5 1.04 1.56 -20.84
CA ILE A 5 -0.36 1.19 -20.60
C ILE A 5 -0.77 1.57 -19.16
N PHE A 6 0.16 1.55 -18.20
CA PHE A 6 -0.13 1.86 -16.79
C PHE A 6 -0.41 3.34 -16.52
N HIS A 7 0.23 4.25 -17.28
CA HIS A 7 0.01 5.69 -17.11
C HIS A 7 -1.40 6.14 -17.51
N PHE A 8 -2.08 5.41 -18.40
CA PHE A 8 -3.44 5.73 -18.83
C PHE A 8 -4.52 5.13 -17.93
N LEU A 9 -4.17 4.19 -17.06
CA LEU A 9 -5.15 3.45 -16.25
C LEU A 9 -5.29 4.00 -14.83
N ASP A 10 -4.54 5.03 -14.46
CA ASP A 10 -4.47 5.54 -13.08
C ASP A 10 -4.29 4.39 -12.08
N ILE A 11 -3.35 3.48 -12.33
CA ILE A 11 -3.05 2.34 -11.45
C ILE A 11 -1.71 2.59 -10.75
N ILE A 12 -1.68 2.33 -9.44
CA ILE A 12 -0.49 2.31 -8.59
C ILE A 12 -0.19 0.87 -8.16
N ARG A 13 1.09 0.54 -8.00
CA ARG A 13 1.55 -0.73 -7.46
C ARG A 13 1.98 -0.51 -6.02
N THR A 14 1.33 -1.18 -5.10
CA THR A 14 1.66 -1.12 -3.67
C THR A 14 2.11 -2.51 -3.21
N TYR A 15 2.97 -2.55 -2.20
CA TYR A 15 3.55 -3.79 -1.70
C TYR A 15 3.13 -4.00 -0.26
N SER A 16 2.67 -5.20 0.09
CA SER A 16 2.39 -5.52 1.49
C SER A 16 3.66 -5.98 2.20
N LYS A 17 3.77 -5.61 3.47
CA LYS A 17 4.78 -6.12 4.39
C LYS A 17 4.09 -6.68 5.61
N VAL A 18 4.43 -7.91 5.98
CA VAL A 18 3.97 -8.53 7.22
C VAL A 18 4.84 -8.03 8.38
N PRO A 19 4.27 -7.64 9.53
CA PRO A 19 5.05 -7.23 10.70
C PRO A 19 6.11 -8.28 11.06
N GLY A 20 7.36 -7.83 11.18
CA GLY A 20 8.51 -8.70 11.49
C GLY A 20 9.07 -9.50 10.31
N LYS A 21 8.47 -9.43 9.11
CA LYS A 21 9.03 -10.00 7.88
C LYS A 21 9.54 -8.91 6.94
N LYS A 22 10.36 -9.33 5.97
CA LYS A 22 10.79 -8.45 4.87
C LYS A 22 9.60 -8.18 3.93
N PRO A 23 9.54 -6.98 3.33
CA PRO A 23 8.51 -6.68 2.33
C PRO A 23 8.61 -7.62 1.13
N GLU A 24 7.46 -8.04 0.62
CA GLU A 24 7.36 -8.94 -0.53
C GLU A 24 7.17 -8.12 -1.81
N PHE A 25 8.22 -8.02 -2.63
CA PHE A 25 8.18 -7.27 -3.89
C PHE A 25 7.69 -8.09 -5.10
N ASN A 26 7.48 -9.39 -4.92
CA ASN A 26 7.12 -10.30 -6.02
C ASN A 26 5.64 -10.25 -6.38
N ASN A 27 4.77 -9.79 -5.47
CA ASN A 27 3.32 -9.77 -5.68
C ASN A 27 2.72 -8.40 -5.29
N PRO A 28 2.88 -7.36 -6.15
CA PRO A 28 2.29 -6.06 -5.90
C PRO A 28 0.76 -6.09 -6.01
N PHE A 29 0.10 -5.30 -5.17
CA PHE A 29 -1.30 -4.95 -5.32
C PHE A 29 -1.44 -3.82 -6.33
N ALA A 30 -2.12 -4.09 -7.44
CA ALA A 30 -2.50 -3.09 -8.44
C ALA A 30 -3.79 -2.40 -7.98
N LEU A 31 -3.68 -1.18 -7.48
CA LEU A 31 -4.78 -0.38 -6.95
C LEU A 31 -4.98 0.87 -7.81
N LYS A 32 -6.13 1.53 -7.70
CA LYS A 32 -6.35 2.80 -8.39
C LYS A 32 -5.54 3.91 -7.72
N LYS A 33 -5.05 4.89 -8.46
CA LYS A 33 -4.44 6.10 -7.92
C LYS A 33 -5.46 6.83 -7.04
N GLY A 34 -5.01 7.31 -5.89
CA GLY A 34 -5.89 7.90 -4.87
C GLY A 34 -6.49 6.90 -3.89
N THR A 35 -6.20 5.60 -4.04
CA THR A 35 -6.64 4.57 -3.08
C THR A 35 -5.98 4.80 -1.71
N THR A 36 -6.77 4.62 -0.66
CA THR A 36 -6.32 4.77 0.73
C THR A 36 -5.78 3.47 1.33
N VAL A 37 -5.08 3.58 2.46
CA VAL A 37 -4.67 2.42 3.27
C VAL A 37 -5.86 1.52 3.64
N SER A 38 -7.03 2.11 3.96
CA SER A 38 -8.24 1.33 4.27
C SER A 38 -8.69 0.46 3.10
N GLU A 39 -8.69 1.02 1.89
CA GLU A 39 -9.09 0.31 0.69
C GLU A 39 -8.09 -0.77 0.29
N MET A 40 -6.78 -0.51 0.45
CA MET A 40 -5.76 -1.56 0.33
C MET A 40 -6.01 -2.69 1.34
N ALA A 41 -6.27 -2.35 2.61
CA ALA A 41 -6.54 -3.35 3.64
C ALA A 41 -7.77 -4.21 3.28
N ARG A 42 -8.84 -3.63 2.69
CA ARG A 42 -9.97 -4.42 2.15
C ARG A 42 -9.56 -5.36 1.02
N ALA A 43 -8.66 -4.91 0.14
CA ALA A 43 -8.16 -5.72 -0.97
C ALA A 43 -7.28 -6.89 -0.50
N VAL A 44 -6.60 -6.74 0.64
CA VAL A 44 -5.90 -7.86 1.31
C VAL A 44 -6.92 -8.82 1.90
N HIS A 45 -7.78 -8.35 2.81
CA HIS A 45 -8.86 -9.14 3.41
C HIS A 45 -9.83 -8.25 4.19
N LYS A 46 -11.13 -8.54 4.18
CA LYS A 46 -12.18 -7.70 4.81
C LYS A 46 -11.94 -7.46 6.31
N ASP A 47 -11.54 -8.50 7.04
CA ASP A 47 -11.25 -8.44 8.49
C ASP A 47 -10.16 -7.45 8.89
N PHE A 48 -9.25 -7.11 7.98
CA PHE A 48 -8.16 -6.17 8.28
C PHE A 48 -8.69 -4.75 8.51
N VAL A 49 -9.79 -4.37 7.86
CA VAL A 49 -10.39 -3.05 8.06
C VAL A 49 -11.11 -2.94 9.40
N GLU A 50 -11.76 -4.02 9.83
CA GLU A 50 -12.49 -4.04 11.09
C GLU A 50 -11.55 -3.98 12.30
N LYS A 51 -10.39 -4.64 12.21
CA LYS A 51 -9.39 -4.68 13.28
C LYS A 51 -8.30 -3.61 13.13
N PHE A 52 -8.34 -2.77 12.09
CA PHE A 52 -7.25 -1.86 11.76
C PHE A 52 -6.92 -0.90 12.92
N LYS A 53 -5.65 -0.86 13.34
CA LYS A 53 -5.15 0.13 14.30
C LYS A 53 -4.40 1.26 13.60
N TYR A 54 -3.39 0.90 12.82
CA TYR A 54 -2.57 1.84 12.05
C TYR A 54 -1.84 1.08 10.93
N ALA A 55 -1.25 1.80 9.99
CA ALA A 55 -0.32 1.22 9.04
C ALA A 55 1.03 1.91 9.14
N ARG A 56 2.10 1.21 8.76
CA ARG A 56 3.39 1.85 8.48
C ARG A 56 3.62 1.87 7.00
N VAL A 57 4.06 3.02 6.48
CA VAL A 57 4.32 3.20 5.05
C VAL A 57 5.80 3.51 4.82
N TRP A 58 6.37 2.84 3.82
CA TRP A 58 7.66 3.20 3.24
C TRP A 58 7.44 3.64 1.80
N ARG A 59 7.82 4.88 1.51
CA ARG A 59 7.79 5.45 0.17
C ARG A 59 9.21 5.70 -0.30
N LYS A 60 9.49 5.29 -1.53
CA LYS A 60 10.79 5.54 -2.15
C LYS A 60 10.97 7.06 -2.31
N ASP A 61 12.16 7.56 -1.97
CA ASP A 61 12.53 8.98 -2.16
C ASP A 61 11.64 9.98 -1.37
N SER A 62 11.09 9.55 -0.23
CA SER A 62 10.29 10.39 0.67
C SER A 62 10.69 10.21 2.15
N LEU A 63 10.22 11.13 2.99
CA LEU A 63 10.38 11.09 4.45
C LEU A 63 9.57 9.96 5.11
N TYR A 64 8.60 9.38 4.40
CA TYR A 64 7.84 8.22 4.85
C TYR A 64 8.72 6.96 4.81
N GLN A 65 9.52 6.73 5.86
CA GLN A 65 10.38 5.55 6.02
C GLN A 65 9.93 4.69 7.21
N GLY A 66 8.69 4.19 7.16
CA GLY A 66 8.09 3.40 8.24
C GLY A 66 7.31 4.24 9.25
N GLN A 67 6.85 5.41 8.82
CA GLN A 67 5.99 6.28 9.62
C GLN A 67 4.60 5.65 9.78
N SER A 68 4.04 5.77 10.98
CA SER A 68 2.66 5.36 11.24
C SER A 68 1.69 6.34 10.59
N VAL A 69 0.76 5.82 9.80
CA VAL A 69 -0.29 6.58 9.11
C VAL A 69 -1.67 6.04 9.48
N ASN A 70 -2.68 6.88 9.32
CA ASN A 70 -4.07 6.49 9.51
C ASN A 70 -4.62 5.74 8.27
N ARG A 71 -5.84 5.23 8.40
CA ARG A 71 -6.55 4.51 7.35
C ARG A 71 -6.88 5.35 6.11
N ASP A 72 -6.95 6.67 6.27
CA ASP A 72 -7.31 7.62 5.21
C ASP A 72 -6.08 8.11 4.41
N PHE A 73 -4.88 7.65 4.77
CA PHE A 73 -3.66 7.99 4.06
C PHE A 73 -3.70 7.48 2.62
N VAL A 74 -3.40 8.36 1.67
CA VAL A 74 -3.43 8.06 0.24
C VAL A 74 -2.11 7.43 -0.19
N LEU A 75 -2.21 6.27 -0.84
CA LEU A 75 -1.07 5.51 -1.33
C LEU A 75 -0.62 6.02 -2.71
N GLU A 76 0.68 5.86 -2.97
CA GLU A 76 1.33 6.16 -4.24
C GLU A 76 2.00 4.92 -4.85
N ASP A 77 2.37 5.00 -6.13
CA ASP A 77 3.09 3.92 -6.81
C ASP A 77 4.43 3.67 -6.13
N GLY A 78 4.69 2.42 -5.76
CA GLY A 78 5.90 2.02 -5.07
C GLY A 78 5.79 1.97 -3.56
N ASP A 79 4.66 2.38 -2.96
CA ASP A 79 4.51 2.35 -1.51
C ASP A 79 4.53 0.92 -0.97
N VAL A 80 5.29 0.71 0.10
CA VAL A 80 5.27 -0.49 0.92
C VAL A 80 4.43 -0.21 2.15
N VAL A 81 3.43 -1.05 2.43
CA VAL A 81 2.49 -0.87 3.53
C VAL A 81 2.53 -2.07 4.45
N GLU A 82 2.74 -1.82 5.74
CA GLU A 82 2.63 -2.80 6.81
C GLU A 82 1.37 -2.51 7.60
N LEU A 83 0.38 -3.39 7.52
CA LEU A 83 -0.89 -3.24 8.23
C LEU A 83 -0.72 -3.77 9.66
N HIS A 84 -1.12 -2.95 10.64
CA HIS A 84 -1.22 -3.34 12.04
C HIS A 84 -2.69 -3.39 12.45
N ILE A 85 -3.08 -4.56 12.95
CA ILE A 85 -4.42 -4.91 13.46
C ILE A 85 -4.36 -5.11 14.98
#